data_AF-A0A4Q8UAT4-F1
#
_entry.id   AF-A0A4Q8UAT4-F1
#
_cell.length_a   1.000
_cell.length_b   1.000
_cell.length_c   1.000
_cell.angle_alpha   90.00
_cell.angle_beta   90.00
_cell.angle_gamma   90.00
#
_symmetry.space_group_name_H-M   'P 1'
#
loop_
_entity.id
_entity.type
_entity.pdbx_description
1 polymer ?
#
loop_
_entity_poly.entity_id
_entity_poly.type
_entity_poly.pdbx_seq_one_letter_code
_entity_poly.pdbx_strand_id
1 'polypeptide(L)'
;MRDSGYKKERGMVTLATVCILLVIVGLTVVSTALSINHFYHIEKATRDSHIKKLALRQALRAIAEQLRSDPTLQVVLDNTDITHTITSLDLRGENNQKLQHVTINVSKTNNDIVYSAEFLRYPSLLRLPQQTQHNTHDSNITKWLFNRTSDDLQLRFFPEQKQFASCDSLSSTTVQWITGDCVIESTINTVSSDTTPQLLIVENGNITIKSGARFYGLILQLTRSSHTYAFHLETNALLVGALTSNKPTNRFLSGSLSYSISTLTTLQDNKALSKMILIPGTWREF
;
A
#
# COMPACT_ATOMS: atom_id res chain seq x y z
N MET A 1 -81.66 -57.23 -11.18
CA MET A 1 -80.25 -57.51 -10.80
C MET A 1 -79.31 -57.12 -11.93
N ARG A 2 -79.00 -55.83 -12.10
CA ARG A 2 -78.02 -55.38 -13.11
C ARG A 2 -77.47 -53.99 -12.75
N ASP A 3 -76.98 -53.84 -11.51
CA ASP A 3 -76.42 -52.56 -11.05
C ASP A 3 -75.27 -52.72 -10.02
N SER A 4 -74.84 -53.96 -9.71
CA SER A 4 -73.81 -54.24 -8.70
C SER A 4 -72.40 -54.38 -9.27
N GLY A 5 -72.24 -54.79 -10.54
CA GLY A 5 -70.92 -54.93 -11.18
C GLY A 5 -70.27 -53.61 -11.58
N TYR A 6 -71.07 -52.63 -12.02
CA TYR A 6 -70.59 -51.36 -12.56
C TYR A 6 -70.02 -50.40 -11.50
N LYS A 7 -70.50 -50.48 -10.25
CA LYS A 7 -69.94 -49.75 -9.10
C LYS A 7 -68.59 -50.30 -8.65
N LYS A 8 -68.36 -51.62 -8.77
CA LYS A 8 -67.15 -52.29 -8.30
C LYS A 8 -65.95 -52.03 -9.23
N GLU A 9 -66.18 -52.02 -10.54
CA GLU A 9 -65.15 -51.68 -11.53
C GLU A 9 -64.76 -50.19 -11.49
N ARG A 10 -65.72 -49.28 -11.32
CA ARG A 10 -65.43 -47.84 -11.14
C ARG A 10 -64.63 -47.58 -9.86
N GLY A 11 -64.96 -48.25 -8.76
CA GLY A 11 -64.21 -48.15 -7.50
C GLY A 11 -62.77 -48.64 -7.59
N MET A 12 -62.52 -49.70 -8.36
CA MET A 12 -61.17 -50.24 -8.59
C MET A 12 -60.32 -49.33 -9.47
N VAL A 13 -60.91 -48.75 -10.53
CA VAL A 13 -60.23 -47.78 -11.40
C VAL A 13 -59.91 -46.49 -10.64
N THR A 14 -60.81 -45.98 -9.81
CA THR A 14 -60.53 -44.77 -8.99
C THR A 14 -59.46 -45.01 -7.93
N LEU A 15 -59.37 -46.23 -7.38
CA LEU A 15 -58.34 -46.56 -6.40
C LEU A 15 -56.96 -46.69 -7.08
N ALA A 16 -56.91 -47.31 -8.27
CA ALA A 16 -55.68 -47.41 -9.05
C ALA A 16 -55.16 -46.03 -9.49
N THR A 17 -56.03 -45.13 -9.94
CA THR A 17 -55.62 -43.77 -10.33
C THR A 17 -55.12 -42.95 -9.13
N VAL A 18 -55.76 -43.09 -7.96
CA VAL A 18 -55.30 -42.45 -6.72
C VAL A 18 -53.94 -43.02 -6.29
N CYS A 19 -53.72 -44.33 -6.37
CA CYS A 19 -52.41 -44.93 -6.08
C CYS A 19 -51.32 -44.42 -7.01
N ILE A 20 -51.58 -44.34 -8.33
CA ILE A 20 -50.61 -43.80 -9.30
C ILE A 20 -50.30 -42.33 -8.98
N LEU A 21 -51.32 -41.51 -8.68
CA LEU A 21 -51.13 -40.11 -8.31
C LEU A 21 -50.32 -39.97 -7.01
N LEU A 22 -50.56 -40.81 -6.00
CA LEU A 22 -49.79 -40.81 -4.76
C LEU A 22 -48.33 -41.21 -4.98
N VAL A 23 -48.07 -42.18 -5.87
CA VAL A 23 -46.70 -42.57 -6.25
C VAL A 23 -45.99 -41.41 -6.96
N ILE A 24 -46.67 -40.73 -7.89
CA ILE A 24 -46.10 -39.57 -8.60
C ILE A 24 -45.78 -38.45 -7.62
N VAL A 25 -46.69 -38.13 -6.68
CA VAL A 25 -46.46 -37.11 -5.65
C VAL A 25 -45.33 -37.52 -4.70
N GLY A 26 -45.25 -38.79 -4.32
CA GLY A 26 -44.14 -39.30 -3.49
C GLY A 26 -42.79 -39.14 -4.19
N LEU A 27 -42.71 -39.49 -5.49
CA LEU A 27 -41.50 -39.37 -6.28
C LEU A 27 -41.07 -37.91 -6.48
N THR A 28 -42.02 -36.98 -6.69
CA THR A 28 -41.68 -35.55 -6.84
C THR A 28 -41.23 -34.93 -5.51
N VAL A 29 -41.82 -35.32 -4.39
CA VAL A 29 -41.38 -34.87 -3.05
C VAL A 29 -39.97 -35.40 -2.73
N VAL A 30 -39.69 -36.67 -3.00
CA VAL A 30 -38.35 -37.23 -2.79
C VAL A 30 -37.32 -36.58 -3.72
N SER A 31 -37.66 -36.37 -4.99
CA SER A 31 -36.78 -35.71 -5.96
C SER A 31 -36.46 -34.26 -5.58
N THR A 32 -37.46 -33.50 -5.13
CA THR A 32 -37.26 -32.12 -4.66
C THR A 32 -36.45 -32.09 -3.35
N ALA A 33 -36.70 -33.00 -2.41
CA ALA A 33 -35.93 -33.12 -1.17
C ALA A 33 -34.44 -33.43 -1.45
N LEU A 34 -34.15 -34.34 -2.38
CA LEU A 34 -32.77 -34.64 -2.80
C LEU A 34 -32.11 -33.43 -3.46
N SER A 35 -32.83 -32.72 -4.32
CA SER A 35 -32.33 -31.52 -5.01
C SER A 35 -32.01 -30.39 -4.02
N ILE A 36 -32.88 -30.17 -3.02
CA ILE A 36 -32.66 -29.18 -1.96
C ILE A 36 -31.45 -29.55 -1.11
N ASN A 37 -31.31 -30.82 -0.72
CA ASN A 37 -30.16 -31.28 0.07
C ASN A 37 -28.85 -31.10 -0.70
N HIS A 38 -28.84 -31.46 -1.99
CA HIS A 38 -27.68 -31.27 -2.86
C HIS A 38 -27.33 -29.78 -3.03
N PHE A 39 -28.33 -28.92 -3.24
CA PHE A 39 -28.13 -27.47 -3.30
C PHE A 39 -27.55 -26.93 -1.98
N TYR A 40 -28.08 -27.36 -0.84
CA TYR A 40 -27.59 -26.95 0.48
C TYR A 40 -26.11 -27.34 0.69
N HIS A 41 -25.72 -28.55 0.30
CA HIS A 41 -24.33 -28.98 0.40
C HIS A 41 -23.40 -28.15 -0.50
N ILE A 42 -23.81 -27.82 -1.73
CA ILE A 42 -23.05 -26.94 -2.62
C ILE A 42 -22.96 -25.52 -2.04
N GLU A 43 -24.06 -24.97 -1.55
CA GLU A 43 -24.09 -23.61 -1.00
C GLU A 43 -23.20 -23.51 0.24
N LYS A 44 -23.24 -24.53 1.11
CA LYS A 44 -22.36 -24.60 2.27
C LYS A 44 -20.88 -24.72 1.86
N ALA A 45 -20.56 -25.62 0.93
CA ALA A 45 -19.19 -25.80 0.45
C ALA A 45 -18.63 -24.53 -0.22
N THR A 46 -19.45 -23.83 -1.01
CA THR A 46 -19.05 -22.57 -1.65
C THR A 46 -18.84 -21.45 -0.63
N ARG A 47 -19.73 -21.33 0.37
CA ARG A 47 -19.57 -20.36 1.47
C ARG A 47 -18.32 -20.64 2.29
N ASP A 48 -18.09 -21.89 2.67
CA ASP A 48 -16.90 -22.30 3.43
C ASP A 48 -15.61 -22.04 2.64
N SER A 49 -15.62 -22.30 1.33
CA SER A 49 -14.51 -21.97 0.44
C SER A 49 -14.27 -20.46 0.40
N HIS A 50 -15.31 -19.64 0.27
CA HIS A 50 -15.19 -18.18 0.25
C HIS A 50 -14.58 -17.62 1.54
N ILE A 51 -15.05 -18.10 2.69
CA ILE A 51 -14.53 -17.69 4.01
C ILE A 51 -13.05 -18.06 4.15
N LYS A 52 -12.67 -19.29 3.77
CA LYS A 52 -11.27 -19.75 3.80
C LYS A 52 -10.37 -18.87 2.92
N LYS A 53 -10.81 -18.56 1.70
CA LYS A 53 -10.08 -17.69 0.76
C LYS A 53 -9.92 -16.27 1.31
N LEU A 54 -10.94 -15.75 1.97
CA LEU A 54 -10.88 -14.43 2.60
C LEU A 54 -9.82 -14.38 3.70
N ALA A 55 -9.78 -15.39 4.58
CA ALA A 55 -8.80 -15.46 5.67
C ALA A 55 -7.36 -15.51 5.15
N LEU A 56 -7.08 -16.32 4.12
CA LEU A 56 -5.75 -16.39 3.50
C LEU A 56 -5.36 -15.07 2.82
N ARG A 57 -6.31 -14.39 2.15
CA ARG A 57 -6.07 -13.06 1.56
C ARG A 57 -5.78 -11.99 2.63
N GLN A 58 -6.48 -12.04 3.76
CA GLN A 58 -6.21 -11.15 4.89
C GLN A 58 -4.81 -11.38 5.47
N ALA A 59 -4.43 -12.65 5.66
CA ALA A 59 -3.08 -13.01 6.11
C ALA A 59 -2.00 -12.50 5.13
N LEU A 60 -2.16 -12.71 3.81
CA LEU A 60 -1.24 -12.18 2.80
C LEU A 60 -1.06 -10.66 2.92
N ARG A 61 -2.15 -9.91 3.10
CA ARG A 61 -2.08 -8.46 3.28
C ARG A 61 -1.36 -8.07 4.57
N ALA A 62 -1.65 -8.74 5.68
CA ALA A 62 -0.98 -8.49 6.95
C ALA A 62 0.54 -8.75 6.88
N ILE A 63 0.94 -9.86 6.24
CA ILE A 63 2.36 -10.19 6.00
C ILE A 63 3.00 -9.09 5.14
N ALA A 64 2.38 -8.70 4.03
CA ALA A 64 2.91 -7.67 3.14
C ALA A 64 3.03 -6.30 3.86
N GLU A 65 2.10 -5.94 4.74
CA GLU A 65 2.18 -4.71 5.53
C GLU A 65 3.35 -4.71 6.52
N GLN A 66 3.63 -5.85 7.15
CA GLN A 66 4.80 -6.01 8.04
C GLN A 66 6.12 -5.98 7.24
N LEU A 67 6.20 -6.69 6.11
CA LEU A 67 7.41 -6.69 5.26
C LEU A 67 7.69 -5.33 4.60
N ARG A 68 6.66 -4.51 4.41
CA ARG A 68 6.81 -3.13 3.97
C ARG A 68 7.62 -2.31 4.99
N SER A 69 7.25 -2.39 6.27
CA SER A 69 7.88 -1.60 7.35
C SER A 69 9.25 -2.16 7.74
N ASP A 70 9.44 -3.47 7.71
CA ASP A 70 10.74 -4.09 7.95
C ASP A 70 10.90 -5.37 7.13
N PRO A 71 11.83 -5.40 6.15
CA PRO A 71 12.06 -6.59 5.34
C PRO A 71 12.78 -7.71 6.11
N THR A 72 13.29 -7.43 7.32
CA THR A 72 14.05 -8.38 8.15
C THR A 72 13.24 -8.98 9.29
N LEU A 73 12.01 -8.48 9.53
CA LEU A 73 11.13 -9.01 10.57
C LEU A 73 10.74 -10.46 10.28
N GLN A 74 10.84 -11.32 11.30
CA GLN A 74 10.07 -12.56 11.31
C GLN A 74 8.61 -12.19 11.44
N VAL A 75 7.83 -12.48 10.41
CA VAL A 75 6.43 -12.11 10.36
C VAL A 75 5.63 -12.98 11.33
N VAL A 76 4.90 -12.31 12.23
CA VAL A 76 4.02 -12.99 13.19
C VAL A 76 2.58 -12.72 12.78
N LEU A 77 1.80 -13.79 12.69
CA LEU A 77 0.36 -13.75 12.45
C LEU A 77 -0.37 -14.08 13.75
N ASP A 78 -1.47 -13.36 14.02
CA ASP A 78 -2.34 -13.66 15.17
C ASP A 78 -3.05 -15.02 15.03
N ASN A 79 -3.25 -15.46 13.78
CA ASN A 79 -3.90 -16.73 13.48
C ASN A 79 -2.86 -17.85 13.32
N THR A 80 -2.75 -18.69 14.34
CA THR A 80 -1.83 -19.84 14.38
C THR A 80 -2.23 -20.98 13.44
N ASP A 81 -3.46 -20.97 12.91
CA ASP A 81 -3.88 -21.94 11.89
C ASP A 81 -3.27 -21.64 10.51
N ILE A 82 -2.62 -20.50 10.31
CA ILE A 82 -2.06 -20.10 9.03
C ILE A 82 -0.54 -20.22 9.08
N THR A 83 0.00 -21.08 8.24
CA THR A 83 1.44 -21.15 7.98
C THR A 83 1.79 -20.30 6.78
N HIS A 84 3.02 -19.79 6.76
CA HIS A 84 3.50 -18.99 5.65
C HIS A 84 4.98 -19.28 5.35
N THR A 85 5.34 -19.09 4.09
CA THR A 85 6.73 -19.08 3.65
C THR A 85 6.98 -17.82 2.85
N ILE A 86 8.06 -17.12 3.15
CA ILE A 86 8.45 -15.89 2.47
C ILE A 86 9.78 -16.15 1.78
N THR A 87 9.85 -15.83 0.50
CA THR A 87 11.11 -15.80 -0.24
C THR A 87 11.31 -14.39 -0.80
N SER A 88 12.51 -13.86 -0.69
CA SER A 88 12.86 -12.54 -1.19
C SER A 88 14.04 -12.62 -2.15
N LEU A 89 13.97 -11.81 -3.19
CA LEU A 89 15.03 -11.61 -4.16
C LEU A 89 15.30 -10.11 -4.27
N ASP A 90 16.53 -9.72 -3.98
CA ASP A 90 16.96 -8.34 -4.15
C ASP A 90 17.15 -8.04 -5.64
N LEU A 91 16.55 -6.93 -6.07
CA LEU A 91 16.59 -6.44 -7.43
C LEU A 91 17.21 -5.04 -7.47
N ARG A 92 17.69 -4.64 -8.65
CA ARG A 92 18.21 -3.29 -8.91
C ARG A 92 17.41 -2.64 -10.02
N GLY A 93 16.84 -1.48 -9.71
CA GLY A 93 16.21 -0.60 -10.68
C GLY A 93 17.24 0.25 -11.42
N GLU A 94 16.74 1.18 -12.22
CA GLU A 94 17.54 2.23 -12.83
C GLU A 94 18.27 3.05 -11.74
N ASN A 95 19.49 3.52 -12.04
CA ASN A 95 20.35 4.23 -11.07
C ASN A 95 20.66 3.45 -9.78
N ASN A 96 20.70 2.11 -9.87
CA ASN A 96 21.01 1.20 -8.76
C ASN A 96 20.03 1.26 -7.58
N GLN A 97 18.80 1.75 -7.83
CA GLN A 97 17.73 1.78 -6.83
C GLN A 97 17.48 0.39 -6.25
N LYS A 98 17.47 0.26 -4.93
CA LYS A 98 17.17 -1.00 -4.24
C LYS A 98 15.70 -1.33 -4.38
N LEU A 99 15.41 -2.50 -4.94
CA LEU A 99 14.08 -3.08 -5.07
C LEU A 99 14.11 -4.48 -4.49
N GLN A 100 12.96 -5.00 -4.08
CA GLN A 100 12.89 -6.38 -3.59
C GLN A 100 11.63 -7.05 -4.13
N HIS A 101 11.81 -8.18 -4.79
CA HIS A 101 10.71 -9.06 -5.15
C HIS A 101 10.49 -10.04 -4.00
N VAL A 102 9.26 -10.09 -3.50
CA VAL A 102 8.87 -10.92 -2.37
C VAL A 102 7.74 -11.84 -2.81
N THR A 103 7.94 -13.14 -2.67
CA THR A 103 6.90 -14.15 -2.86
C THR A 103 6.43 -14.62 -1.49
N ILE A 104 5.12 -14.51 -1.25
CA ILE A 104 4.48 -14.94 -0.01
C ILE A 104 3.56 -16.10 -0.34
N ASN A 105 3.79 -17.25 0.27
CA ASN A 105 2.85 -18.35 0.26
C ASN A 105 2.20 -18.46 1.63
N VAL A 106 0.88 -18.62 1.67
CA VAL A 106 0.12 -18.89 2.88
C VAL A 106 -0.71 -20.15 2.70
N SER A 107 -0.80 -20.96 3.74
CA SER A 107 -1.65 -22.15 3.76
C SER A 107 -2.27 -22.33 5.14
N LYS A 108 -3.36 -23.08 5.22
CA LYS A 108 -3.95 -23.43 6.52
C LYS A 108 -3.38 -24.76 7.00
N THR A 109 -2.96 -24.87 8.27
CA THR A 109 -2.60 -26.15 8.88
C THR A 109 -3.75 -27.13 8.65
N ASN A 110 -3.45 -28.26 7.99
CA ASN A 110 -4.38 -29.34 7.62
C ASN A 110 -5.20 -29.16 6.33
N ASN A 111 -4.91 -28.17 5.48
CA ASN A 111 -5.46 -28.07 4.12
C ASN A 111 -4.35 -28.11 3.06
N ASP A 112 -4.67 -28.68 1.89
CA ASP A 112 -3.77 -28.68 0.74
C ASP A 112 -3.76 -27.34 -0.03
N ILE A 113 -4.68 -26.43 0.27
CA ILE A 113 -4.82 -25.18 -0.48
C ILE A 113 -3.72 -24.21 -0.07
N VAL A 114 -2.81 -23.94 -1.02
CA VAL A 114 -1.74 -22.94 -0.89
C VAL A 114 -2.09 -21.71 -1.72
N TYR A 115 -2.11 -20.55 -1.08
CA TYR A 115 -2.26 -19.26 -1.74
C TYR A 115 -0.91 -18.59 -1.90
N SER A 116 -0.53 -18.30 -3.14
CA SER A 116 0.71 -17.59 -3.47
C SER A 116 0.41 -16.23 -4.06
N ALA A 117 1.17 -15.22 -3.64
CA ALA A 117 1.16 -13.90 -4.25
C ALA A 117 2.57 -13.29 -4.25
N GLU A 118 2.86 -12.53 -5.30
CA GLU A 118 4.14 -11.87 -5.50
C GLU A 118 3.98 -10.36 -5.31
N PHE A 119 4.98 -9.75 -4.68
CA PHE A 119 4.98 -8.34 -4.32
C PHE A 119 6.30 -7.68 -4.70
N LEU A 120 6.23 -6.42 -5.09
CA LEU A 120 7.39 -5.56 -5.29
C LEU A 120 7.45 -4.55 -4.15
N ARG A 121 8.56 -4.58 -3.40
CA ARG A 121 8.93 -3.57 -2.42
C ARG A 121 9.86 -2.54 -3.09
N TYR A 122 9.53 -1.27 -2.96
CA TYR A 122 10.21 -0.16 -3.61
C TYR A 122 10.07 1.13 -2.78
N PRO A 123 11.00 2.09 -2.88
CA PRO A 123 10.88 3.35 -2.15
C PRO A 123 9.88 4.30 -2.82
N SER A 124 9.18 5.10 -2.03
CA SER A 124 8.27 6.13 -2.53
C SER A 124 9.00 7.27 -3.23
N LEU A 125 10.25 7.56 -2.83
CA LEU A 125 11.19 8.39 -3.57
C LEU A 125 11.87 7.54 -4.65
N LEU A 126 11.41 7.65 -5.89
CA LEU A 126 11.80 6.78 -7.01
C LEU A 126 13.13 7.17 -7.64
N ARG A 127 13.33 8.47 -7.87
CA ARG A 127 14.58 9.00 -8.44
C ARG A 127 15.12 10.08 -7.53
N LEU A 128 16.44 10.19 -7.50
CA LEU A 128 17.15 11.21 -6.74
C LEU A 128 17.52 12.38 -7.65
N PRO A 129 17.47 13.63 -7.15
CA PRO A 129 17.98 14.77 -7.90
C PRO A 129 19.45 14.54 -8.29
N GLN A 130 19.79 14.85 -9.53
CA GLN A 130 21.18 14.90 -9.97
C GLN A 130 21.87 16.16 -9.45
N GLN A 131 23.20 16.19 -9.48
CA GLN A 131 23.98 17.36 -9.09
C GLN A 131 23.64 18.61 -9.91
N THR A 132 23.14 18.49 -11.14
CA THR A 132 22.71 19.65 -11.93
C THR A 132 21.33 20.18 -11.51
N GLN A 133 20.54 19.37 -10.80
CA GLN A 133 19.14 19.65 -10.44
C GLN A 133 18.96 20.01 -8.96
N HIS A 134 19.99 19.84 -8.14
CA HIS A 134 19.94 19.96 -6.68
C HIS A 134 19.60 21.38 -6.15
N ASN A 135 19.59 22.39 -7.01
CA ASN A 135 19.28 23.79 -6.66
C ASN A 135 18.51 24.50 -7.78
N THR A 136 17.75 23.76 -8.58
CA THR A 136 16.97 24.33 -9.68
C THR A 136 15.49 24.06 -9.51
N HIS A 137 14.67 24.73 -10.31
CA HIS A 137 13.28 24.36 -10.48
C HIS A 137 13.15 23.42 -11.67
N ASP A 138 12.19 22.50 -11.61
CA ASP A 138 11.79 21.65 -12.72
C ASP A 138 10.30 21.35 -12.56
N SER A 139 9.49 21.71 -13.56
CA SER A 139 8.03 21.51 -13.53
C SER A 139 7.63 20.05 -13.44
N ASN A 140 8.50 19.13 -13.85
CA ASN A 140 8.29 17.70 -13.76
C ASN A 140 8.91 17.08 -12.50
N ILE A 141 9.53 17.85 -11.60
CA ILE A 141 10.32 17.29 -10.50
C ILE A 141 9.52 16.29 -9.65
N THR A 142 8.26 16.57 -9.34
CA THR A 142 7.41 15.66 -8.57
C THR A 142 7.13 14.36 -9.31
N LYS A 143 7.02 14.41 -10.65
CA LYS A 143 6.86 13.23 -11.49
C LYS A 143 8.14 12.40 -11.52
N TRP A 144 9.30 13.05 -11.57
CA TRP A 144 10.59 12.36 -11.48
C TRP A 144 10.80 11.71 -10.11
N LEU A 145 10.61 12.48 -9.03
CA LEU A 145 10.85 12.02 -7.66
C LEU A 145 9.83 10.97 -7.20
N PHE A 146 8.55 11.10 -7.55
CA PHE A 146 7.47 10.31 -6.95
C PHE A 146 6.53 9.63 -7.95
N ASN A 147 6.73 9.82 -9.26
CA ASN A 147 5.78 9.41 -10.30
C ASN A 147 4.36 9.95 -10.06
N ARG A 148 4.27 11.21 -9.61
CA ARG A 148 3.03 11.96 -9.37
C ARG A 148 3.19 13.39 -9.88
N THR A 149 2.14 13.96 -10.44
CA THR A 149 2.14 15.40 -10.78
C THR A 149 2.17 16.23 -9.50
N SER A 150 2.44 17.53 -9.59
CA SER A 150 2.37 18.43 -8.43
C SER A 150 0.98 18.47 -7.79
N ASP A 151 -0.08 18.23 -8.56
CA ASP A 151 -1.46 18.27 -8.07
C ASP A 151 -1.85 16.92 -7.43
N ASP A 152 -1.35 15.82 -7.98
CA ASP A 152 -1.63 14.46 -7.48
C ASP A 152 -0.78 14.05 -6.26
N LEU A 153 0.38 14.69 -6.05
CA LEU A 153 1.26 14.37 -4.93
C LEU A 153 0.63 14.84 -3.62
N GLN A 154 0.08 13.92 -2.83
CA GLN A 154 -0.60 14.26 -1.58
C GLN A 154 0.09 13.56 -0.41
N LEU A 155 -0.08 14.04 0.83
CA LEU A 155 0.54 13.41 2.01
C LEU A 155 0.23 11.90 2.11
N ARG A 156 -1.00 11.49 1.76
CA ARG A 156 -1.41 10.07 1.71
C ARG A 156 -0.58 9.18 0.78
N PHE A 157 0.23 9.78 -0.09
CA PHE A 157 1.17 9.04 -0.91
C PHE A 157 2.26 8.41 -0.05
N PHE A 158 2.64 9.02 1.07
CA PHE A 158 3.67 8.49 1.95
C PHE A 158 3.08 7.49 2.94
N PRO A 159 3.79 6.39 3.26
CA PRO A 159 3.29 5.39 4.19
C PRO A 159 3.09 5.93 5.61
N GLU A 160 4.00 6.80 6.06
CA GLU A 160 3.86 7.55 7.30
C GLU A 160 3.30 8.94 7.00
N GLN A 161 2.17 9.28 7.62
CA GLN A 161 1.46 10.52 7.38
C GLN A 161 1.53 11.39 8.63
N LYS A 162 2.31 12.48 8.56
CA LYS A 162 2.25 13.58 9.53
C LYS A 162 2.29 14.90 8.78
N GLN A 163 1.26 15.70 8.99
CA GLN A 163 1.18 17.07 8.49
C GLN A 163 1.44 18.03 9.66
N PHE A 164 2.26 19.03 9.42
CA PHE A 164 2.50 20.10 10.38
C PHE A 164 2.16 21.44 9.74
N ALA A 165 1.74 22.40 10.57
CA ALA A 165 1.44 23.76 10.12
C ALA A 165 2.70 24.62 9.99
N SER A 166 3.78 24.26 10.68
CA SER A 166 5.05 24.98 10.68
C SER A 166 6.22 24.03 10.98
N CYS A 167 7.43 24.53 10.77
CA CYS A 167 8.68 23.83 11.11
C CYS A 167 9.10 23.98 12.59
N ASP A 168 8.28 24.62 13.41
CA ASP A 168 8.55 24.80 14.86
C ASP A 168 8.54 23.47 15.62
N SER A 169 7.97 22.44 15.01
CA SER A 169 7.89 21.07 15.53
C SER A 169 8.47 20.05 14.56
N LEU A 170 9.58 20.38 13.88
CA LEU A 170 10.31 19.37 13.10
C LEU A 170 10.63 18.19 14.03
N SER A 171 10.08 17.02 13.68
CA SER A 171 10.22 15.81 14.49
C SER A 171 11.24 14.86 13.85
N SER A 172 11.67 13.82 14.56
CA SER A 172 12.59 12.81 14.03
C SER A 172 12.00 11.95 12.88
N THR A 173 10.81 12.27 12.39
CA THR A 173 10.18 11.57 11.26
C THR A 173 10.88 11.84 9.94
N THR A 174 11.04 10.80 9.14
CA THR A 174 11.70 10.87 7.84
C THR A 174 10.95 11.71 6.81
N VAL A 175 9.62 11.72 6.83
CA VAL A 175 8.81 12.54 5.91
C VAL A 175 8.10 13.61 6.71
N GLN A 176 8.30 14.86 6.31
CA GLN A 176 7.63 16.02 6.91
C GLN A 176 6.91 16.81 5.81
N TRP A 177 5.60 17.00 5.98
CA TRP A 177 4.79 17.79 5.08
C TRP A 177 4.29 19.04 5.81
N ILE A 178 4.74 20.20 5.34
CA ILE A 178 4.41 21.50 5.89
C ILE A 178 3.52 22.24 4.91
N THR A 179 2.43 22.84 5.39
CA THR A 179 1.59 23.73 4.57
C THR A 179 1.77 25.17 5.06
N GLY A 180 2.35 26.02 4.22
CA GLY A 180 2.74 27.38 4.58
C GLY A 180 4.24 27.53 4.87
N ASP A 181 4.61 28.64 5.50
CA ASP A 181 6.00 29.01 5.73
C ASP A 181 6.71 28.05 6.71
N CYS A 182 7.98 27.78 6.44
CA CYS A 182 8.84 26.90 7.22
C CYS A 182 10.12 27.61 7.62
N VAL A 183 10.39 27.71 8.92
CA VAL A 183 11.66 28.21 9.46
C VAL A 183 12.37 27.08 10.19
N ILE A 184 13.59 26.77 9.77
CA ILE A 184 14.46 25.77 10.40
C ILE A 184 15.47 26.53 11.27
N GLU A 185 15.36 26.36 12.58
CA GLU A 185 16.20 27.04 13.57
C GLU A 185 17.32 26.15 14.12
N SER A 186 18.36 26.77 14.67
CA SER A 186 19.53 26.06 15.21
C SER A 186 19.24 25.33 16.53
N THR A 187 18.18 25.69 17.25
CA THR A 187 17.71 24.92 18.43
C THR A 187 17.11 23.57 18.04
N ILE A 188 16.75 23.42 16.76
CA ILE A 188 16.17 22.22 16.14
C ILE A 188 17.26 21.33 15.51
N ASN A 189 18.55 21.66 15.72
CA ASN A 189 19.76 21.12 15.05
C ASN A 189 20.01 19.60 15.13
N THR A 190 19.17 18.82 15.80
CA THR A 190 19.34 17.36 15.96
C THR A 190 18.34 16.53 15.16
N VAL A 191 17.43 17.16 14.43
CA VAL A 191 16.32 16.44 13.79
C VAL A 191 16.74 15.63 12.56
N SER A 192 17.73 16.11 11.79
CA SER A 192 18.28 15.39 10.64
C SER A 192 19.81 15.25 10.72
N SER A 193 20.33 14.15 10.22
CA SER A 193 21.76 13.87 10.14
C SER A 193 22.09 13.10 8.86
N ASP A 194 23.37 12.90 8.54
CA ASP A 194 23.77 12.04 7.42
C ASP A 194 23.26 10.61 7.54
N THR A 195 23.09 10.10 8.77
CA THR A 195 22.55 8.75 9.04
C THR A 195 21.03 8.70 9.13
N THR A 196 20.39 9.85 9.39
CA THR A 196 18.94 9.99 9.53
C THR A 196 18.45 11.19 8.70
N PRO A 197 18.65 11.17 7.38
CA PRO A 197 18.23 12.26 6.53
C PRO A 197 16.71 12.32 6.41
N GLN A 198 16.18 13.47 6.02
CA GLN A 198 14.74 13.71 5.95
C GLN A 198 14.29 14.23 4.58
N LEU A 199 13.05 13.89 4.22
CA LEU A 199 12.30 14.48 3.14
C LEU A 199 11.39 15.56 3.72
N LEU A 200 11.71 16.82 3.45
CA LEU A 200 10.90 17.97 3.82
C LEU A 200 10.14 18.46 2.57
N ILE A 201 8.82 18.42 2.62
CA ILE A 201 7.95 18.97 1.59
C ILE A 201 7.26 20.21 2.17
N VAL A 202 7.53 21.37 1.59
CA VAL A 202 6.89 22.63 1.99
C VAL A 202 5.93 23.05 0.87
N GLU A 203 4.65 22.97 1.16
CA GLU A 203 3.57 23.32 0.26
C GLU A 203 3.18 24.80 0.41
N ASN A 204 3.24 25.55 -0.69
CA ASN A 204 2.78 26.94 -0.78
C ASN A 204 3.36 27.85 0.33
N GLY A 205 4.67 27.78 0.56
CA GLY A 205 5.34 28.56 1.59
C GLY A 205 6.79 28.90 1.28
N ASN A 206 7.28 29.90 2.00
CA ASN A 206 8.68 30.26 2.07
C ASN A 206 9.43 29.28 2.96
N ILE A 207 10.71 29.07 2.66
CA ILE A 207 11.59 28.21 3.44
C ILE A 207 12.77 29.05 3.90
N THR A 208 13.04 29.07 5.20
CA THR A 208 14.19 29.76 5.77
C THR A 208 14.99 28.80 6.63
N ILE A 209 16.26 28.60 6.30
CA ILE A 209 17.21 27.91 7.17
C ILE A 209 18.05 28.98 7.87
N LYS A 210 17.86 29.12 9.18
CA LYS A 210 18.47 30.17 10.00
C LYS A 210 19.95 29.96 10.21
N SER A 211 20.65 31.04 10.57
CA SER A 211 22.07 31.00 10.89
C SER A 211 22.41 29.91 11.92
N GLY A 212 23.42 29.11 11.60
CA GLY A 212 23.86 27.97 12.43
C GLY A 212 22.94 26.75 12.38
N ALA A 213 21.82 26.79 11.66
CA ALA A 213 20.96 25.63 11.46
C ALA A 213 21.54 24.67 10.40
N ARG A 214 21.33 23.37 10.59
CA ARG A 214 21.80 22.33 9.67
C ARG A 214 20.65 21.41 9.26
N PHE A 215 20.57 21.11 7.96
CA PHE A 215 19.59 20.16 7.43
C PHE A 215 20.28 19.13 6.52
N TYR A 216 19.93 17.86 6.70
CA TYR A 216 20.42 16.73 5.92
C TYR A 216 19.26 16.02 5.23
N GLY A 217 19.25 16.01 3.89
CA GLY A 217 18.25 15.30 3.10
C GLY A 217 17.74 16.07 1.88
N LEU A 218 16.46 15.89 1.56
CA LEU A 218 15.81 16.47 0.38
C LEU A 218 14.74 17.47 0.81
N ILE A 219 14.89 18.71 0.37
CA ILE A 219 13.83 19.72 0.47
C ILE A 219 13.15 19.84 -0.89
N LEU A 220 11.83 19.64 -0.91
CA LEU A 220 10.97 19.94 -2.05
C LEU A 220 10.05 21.12 -1.69
N GLN A 221 10.23 22.23 -2.38
CA GLN A 221 9.28 23.34 -2.34
C GLN A 221 8.19 23.11 -3.38
N LEU A 222 7.00 22.76 -2.89
CA LEU A 222 5.84 22.41 -3.69
C LEU A 222 4.88 23.61 -3.80
N THR A 223 4.93 24.31 -4.93
CA THR A 223 4.08 25.45 -5.24
C THR A 223 2.91 25.03 -6.11
N ARG A 224 1.70 25.15 -5.60
CA ARG A 224 0.44 24.95 -6.35
C ARG A 224 -0.23 26.27 -6.69
N SER A 225 -0.03 27.31 -5.87
CA SER A 225 -0.56 28.64 -6.13
C SER A 225 0.18 29.34 -7.31
N SER A 226 -0.31 30.51 -7.71
CA SER A 226 0.36 31.41 -8.65
C SER A 226 1.49 32.22 -8.02
N HIS A 227 1.65 32.16 -6.70
CA HIS A 227 2.65 32.94 -5.98
C HIS A 227 4.05 32.37 -6.19
N THR A 228 5.04 33.27 -6.29
CA THR A 228 6.45 32.89 -6.25
C THR A 228 6.93 32.98 -4.80
N TYR A 229 7.33 31.85 -4.25
CA TYR A 229 7.87 31.77 -2.90
C TYR A 229 9.40 31.88 -2.91
N ALA A 230 9.98 32.08 -1.73
CA ALA A 230 11.40 32.23 -1.54
C ALA A 230 12.01 31.06 -0.75
N PHE A 231 13.29 30.81 -1.02
CA PHE A 231 14.16 29.98 -0.20
C PHE A 231 15.32 30.84 0.31
N HIS A 232 15.46 30.93 1.62
CA HIS A 232 16.51 31.66 2.32
C HIS A 232 17.42 30.68 3.05
N LEU A 233 18.71 30.75 2.76
CA LEU A 233 19.77 30.05 3.48
C LEU A 233 20.67 31.11 4.09
N GLU A 234 20.49 31.38 5.38
CA GLU A 234 21.22 32.44 6.08
C GLU A 234 22.70 32.10 6.22
N THR A 235 23.52 33.10 6.54
CA THR A 235 24.96 32.93 6.78
C THR A 235 25.20 31.86 7.84
N ASN A 236 26.22 31.01 7.65
CA ASN A 236 26.55 29.87 8.53
C ASN A 236 25.50 28.75 8.61
N ALA A 237 24.39 28.84 7.88
CA ALA A 237 23.47 27.72 7.70
C ALA A 237 24.06 26.68 6.74
N LEU A 238 23.69 25.41 6.91
CA LEU A 238 24.15 24.30 6.07
C LEU A 238 22.98 23.43 5.61
N LEU A 239 22.89 23.21 4.30
CA LEU A 239 22.04 22.19 3.69
C LEU A 239 22.91 21.13 2.98
N VAL A 240 22.87 19.89 3.45
CA VAL A 240 23.54 18.73 2.83
C VAL A 240 22.49 17.84 2.17
N GLY A 241 22.57 17.67 0.84
CA GLY A 241 21.61 16.90 0.06
C GLY A 241 21.09 17.67 -1.14
N ALA A 242 19.79 17.99 -1.22
CA ALA A 242 19.25 18.75 -2.36
C ALA A 242 18.06 19.63 -2.00
N LEU A 243 17.92 20.74 -2.74
CA LEU A 243 16.78 21.65 -2.73
C LEU A 243 16.18 21.75 -4.13
N THR A 244 14.96 21.24 -4.28
CA THR A 244 14.25 21.24 -5.55
C THR A 244 12.91 21.96 -5.44
N SER A 245 12.40 22.50 -6.55
CA SER A 245 11.09 23.13 -6.60
C SER A 245 10.37 22.80 -7.89
N ASN A 246 9.03 22.69 -7.85
CA ASN A 246 8.24 22.43 -9.05
C ASN A 246 7.93 23.71 -9.85
N LYS A 247 8.15 24.89 -9.27
CA LYS A 247 8.01 26.20 -9.94
C LYS A 247 9.23 27.07 -9.66
N PRO A 248 9.44 28.16 -10.44
CA PRO A 248 10.44 29.16 -10.14
C PRO A 248 10.34 29.65 -8.68
N THR A 249 11.48 29.92 -8.07
CA THR A 249 11.61 30.27 -6.64
C THR A 249 12.72 31.29 -6.50
N ASN A 250 12.49 32.32 -5.69
CA ASN A 250 13.53 33.30 -5.36
C ASN A 250 14.51 32.67 -4.37
N ARG A 251 15.80 32.62 -4.71
CA ARG A 251 16.82 31.94 -3.88
C ARG A 251 17.80 32.95 -3.32
N PHE A 252 17.89 33.02 -1.99
CA PHE A 252 18.80 33.88 -1.25
C PHE A 252 19.77 33.00 -0.47
N LEU A 253 20.94 32.76 -1.04
CA LEU A 253 21.91 31.78 -0.53
C LEU A 253 23.14 32.48 0.04
N SER A 254 23.13 32.72 1.35
CA SER A 254 24.27 33.27 2.12
C SER A 254 25.04 32.18 2.89
N GLY A 255 24.42 31.02 3.12
CA GLY A 255 25.04 29.84 3.72
C GLY A 255 25.58 28.83 2.70
N SER A 256 25.85 27.60 3.16
CA SER A 256 26.40 26.53 2.34
C SER A 256 25.34 25.52 1.90
N LEU A 257 25.22 25.31 0.59
CA LEU A 257 24.43 24.24 -0.02
C LEU A 257 25.39 23.23 -0.64
N SER A 258 25.43 22.01 -0.09
CA SER A 258 26.33 20.94 -0.53
C SER A 258 25.53 19.75 -1.03
N TYR A 259 25.66 19.44 -2.31
CA TYR A 259 25.04 18.25 -2.88
C TYR A 259 25.64 16.98 -2.28
N SER A 260 24.79 16.04 -1.85
CA SER A 260 25.24 14.75 -1.31
C SER A 260 24.35 13.59 -1.78
N ILE A 261 24.87 12.79 -2.71
CA ILE A 261 24.18 11.59 -3.19
C ILE A 261 24.09 10.50 -2.12
N SER A 262 25.06 10.39 -1.22
CA SER A 262 25.05 9.40 -0.12
C SER A 262 23.94 9.70 0.88
N THR A 263 23.76 10.97 1.26
CA THR A 263 22.65 11.43 2.12
C THR A 263 21.30 11.16 1.46
N LEU A 264 21.17 11.45 0.16
CA LEU A 264 19.94 11.20 -0.61
C LEU A 264 19.65 9.70 -0.81
N THR A 265 20.67 8.86 -0.98
CA THR A 265 20.52 7.41 -1.08
C THR A 265 20.11 6.80 0.26
N THR A 266 20.70 7.28 1.36
CA THR A 266 20.30 6.89 2.72
C THR A 266 18.85 7.28 3.01
N LEU A 267 18.42 8.45 2.53
CA LEU A 267 17.01 8.86 2.60
C LEU A 267 16.13 7.90 1.80
N GLN A 268 16.49 7.61 0.53
CA GLN A 268 15.73 6.71 -0.34
C GLN A 268 15.53 5.32 0.26
N ASP A 269 16.58 4.78 0.87
CA ASP A 269 16.59 3.43 1.47
C ASP A 269 15.86 3.36 2.81
N ASN A 270 15.39 4.49 3.35
CA ASN A 270 14.71 4.53 4.63
C ASN A 270 13.37 3.77 4.59
N LYS A 271 13.13 2.94 5.62
CA LYS A 271 11.91 2.14 5.75
C LYS A 271 10.61 2.95 5.78
N ALA A 272 10.64 4.19 6.30
CA ALA A 272 9.49 5.08 6.32
C ALA A 272 9.04 5.49 4.90
N LEU A 273 9.96 5.48 3.93
CA LEU A 273 9.64 5.70 2.51
C LEU A 273 9.28 4.41 1.78
N SER A 274 9.42 3.23 2.38
CA SER A 274 9.23 1.96 1.70
C SER A 274 7.75 1.66 1.44
N LYS A 275 7.46 1.31 0.19
CA LYS A 275 6.17 0.85 -0.30
C LYS A 275 6.25 -0.60 -0.72
N MET A 276 5.09 -1.24 -0.71
CA MET A 276 4.93 -2.61 -1.19
C MET A 276 3.66 -2.67 -2.01
N ILE A 277 3.77 -3.20 -3.23
CA ILE A 277 2.63 -3.42 -4.12
C ILE A 277 2.59 -4.86 -4.55
N LEU A 278 1.38 -5.36 -4.70
CA LEU A 278 1.11 -6.64 -5.33
C LEU A 278 1.41 -6.57 -6.82
N ILE A 279 2.10 -7.59 -7.35
CA ILE A 279 2.30 -7.76 -8.79
C ILE A 279 1.01 -8.33 -9.39
N PRO A 280 0.30 -7.61 -10.27
CA PRO A 280 -0.97 -8.08 -10.82
C PRO A 280 -0.83 -9.43 -11.53
N GLY A 281 -1.85 -10.29 -11.40
CA GLY A 281 -1.89 -11.59 -12.07
C GLY A 281 -1.04 -12.70 -11.45
N THR A 282 -0.31 -12.43 -10.36
CA THR A 282 0.55 -13.44 -9.69
C THR A 282 -0.19 -14.29 -8.66
N TRP A 283 -1.49 -14.03 -8.48
CA TRP A 283 -2.34 -14.80 -7.57
C TRP A 283 -2.53 -16.21 -8.10
N ARG A 284 -2.06 -17.19 -7.33
CA ARG A 284 -2.21 -18.60 -7.67
C ARG A 284 -2.69 -19.38 -6.47
N GLU A 285 -3.67 -20.23 -6.73
CA GLU A 285 -4.17 -21.25 -5.82
C GLU A 285 -3.60 -22.58 -6.32
N PHE A 286 -2.88 -23.26 -5.46
CA PHE A 286 -2.31 -24.59 -5.70
C PHE A 286 -2.92 -25.58 -4.73
#